data_AF-A0A1F7NEB9-F1
#
_entry.id   AF-A0A1F7NEB9-F1
#
_cell.length_a   1.000
_cell.length_b   1.000
_cell.length_c   1.000
_cell.angle_alpha   90.00
_cell.angle_beta   90.00
_cell.angle_gamma   90.00
#
_symmetry.space_group_name_H-M   'P 1'
#
loop_
_entity.id
_entity.type
_entity.pdbx_description
1 polymer ?
#
loop_
_entity_poly.entity_id
_entity_poly.type
_entity_poly.pdbx_seq_one_letter_code
_entity_poly.pdbx_strand_id
1 'polypeptide(L)'
;MVIFQEGEWLCAHCLEYDFATQAKSLSDLQSGLERLIAGHIAISLKHGLKPFRNVRQAPAKYWELFRRSKISLPVQTFGLRIKKRGIKIPTPEIRVAPLVA
;
A
#
# COMPACT_ATOMS: atom_id res chain seq x y z
N MET A 1 -4.34 4.35 0.01
CA MET A 1 -3.26 4.02 -0.95
C MET A 1 -3.74 4.32 -2.36
N VAL A 2 -2.82 4.55 -3.29
CA VAL A 2 -3.15 4.66 -4.71
C VAL A 2 -2.53 3.51 -5.50
N ILE A 3 -3.29 2.95 -6.43
CA ILE A 3 -2.84 1.98 -7.42
C ILE A 3 -2.91 2.66 -8.78
N PHE A 4 -1.88 2.52 -9.59
CA PHE A 4 -1.83 3.07 -10.93
C PHE A 4 -1.03 2.14 -11.84
N GLN A 5 -1.26 2.23 -13.14
CA GLN A 5 -0.48 1.50 -14.11
C GLN A 5 0.67 2.38 -14.60
N GLU A 6 1.84 1.79 -14.78
CA GLU A 6 3.05 2.40 -15.35
C GLU A 6 3.60 1.44 -16.40
N GLY A 7 3.36 1.74 -17.68
CA GLY A 7 3.61 0.81 -18.78
C GLY A 7 2.90 -0.53 -18.56
N GLU A 8 3.68 -1.60 -18.46
CA GLU A 8 3.20 -2.97 -18.27
C GLU A 8 3.13 -3.38 -16.78
N TRP A 9 3.26 -2.45 -15.84
CA TRP A 9 3.29 -2.74 -14.40
C TRP A 9 2.13 -2.06 -13.69
N LEU A 10 1.56 -2.76 -12.71
CA LEU A 10 0.71 -2.15 -11.69
C LEU A 10 1.60 -1.74 -10.53
N CYS A 11 1.43 -0.50 -10.07
CA CYS A 11 2.17 0.10 -8.97
C CYS A 11 1.21 0.41 -7.82
N ALA A 12 1.55 0.03 -6.60
CA ALA A 12 0.84 0.42 -5.39
C ALA A 12 1.74 1.33 -4.56
N HIS A 13 1.21 2.50 -4.18
CA HIS A 13 1.85 3.42 -3.24
C HIS A 13 0.98 3.64 -2.01
N CYS A 14 1.51 3.29 -0.85
CA CYS A 14 0.97 3.69 0.44
C CYS A 14 1.19 5.20 0.62
N LEU A 15 0.22 5.91 1.19
CA LEU A 15 0.28 7.38 1.30
C LEU A 15 0.84 7.83 2.65
N GLU A 16 0.39 7.19 3.72
CA GLU A 16 0.81 7.49 5.10
C GLU A 16 2.26 7.10 5.37
N TYR A 17 2.74 6.09 4.64
CA TYR A 17 4.11 5.58 4.68
C TYR A 17 4.57 5.38 3.25
N ASP A 18 5.73 5.90 2.87
CA ASP A 18 6.30 5.87 1.52
C ASP A 18 6.79 4.46 1.14
N PHE A 19 5.85 3.52 1.17
CA PHE A 19 6.01 2.16 0.71
C PHE A 19 5.42 2.04 -0.68
N ALA A 20 6.19 1.42 -1.54
CA ALA A 20 5.82 1.15 -2.91
C ALA A 20 6.11 -0.31 -3.25
N THR A 21 5.27 -0.89 -4.09
CA THR A 21 5.53 -2.16 -4.73
C THR A 21 4.93 -2.16 -6.13
N GLN A 22 5.46 -3.00 -7.01
CA GLN A 22 4.98 -3.14 -8.37
C GLN A 22 4.88 -4.60 -8.77
N ALA A 23 3.90 -4.94 -9.61
CA ALA A 23 3.70 -6.29 -10.11
C ALA A 23 2.91 -6.30 -11.42
N LYS A 24 2.87 -7.46 -12.09
CA LYS A 24 2.12 -7.66 -13.34
C LYS A 24 0.63 -7.93 -13.13
N SER A 25 0.24 -8.32 -11.92
CA SER A 25 -1.15 -8.64 -11.57
C SER A 25 -1.52 -8.04 -10.22
N LEU A 26 -2.81 -7.83 -9.98
CA LEU A 26 -3.31 -7.36 -8.68
C LEU A 26 -2.99 -8.35 -7.54
N SER A 27 -3.02 -9.66 -7.82
CA SER A 27 -2.69 -10.71 -6.84
C SER A 27 -1.23 -10.66 -6.42
N ASP A 28 -0.33 -10.46 -7.37
CA ASP A 28 1.11 -10.32 -7.09
C ASP A 28 1.40 -9.00 -6.37
N LEU A 29 0.68 -7.93 -6.73
CA LEU A 29 0.79 -6.63 -6.08
C LEU A 29 0.37 -6.72 -4.61
N GLN A 30 -0.72 -7.41 -4.32
CA GLN A 30 -1.17 -7.69 -2.95
C GLN A 30 -0.12 -8.51 -2.20
N SER A 31 0.37 -9.60 -2.78
CA SER A 31 1.38 -10.46 -2.15
C SER A 31 2.68 -9.70 -1.88
N GLY A 32 3.10 -8.84 -2.81
CA GLY A 32 4.25 -7.98 -2.64
C GLY A 32 4.07 -6.97 -1.51
N LEU A 33 2.89 -6.35 -1.41
CA LEU A 33 2.57 -5.41 -0.36
C LEU A 33 2.53 -6.08 1.03
N GLU A 34 1.91 -7.26 1.13
CA GLU A 34 1.90 -8.05 2.38
C GLU A 34 3.31 -8.37 2.86
N ARG A 35 4.17 -8.83 1.94
CA ARG A 35 5.58 -9.14 2.25
C ARG A 35 6.35 -7.91 2.69
N LEU A 36 6.17 -6.78 2.02
CA LEU A 36 6.83 -5.51 2.35
C LEU A 36 6.46 -5.06 3.77
N ILE A 37 5.16 -5.03 4.08
CA ILE A 37 4.65 -4.60 5.39
C ILE A 37 5.10 -5.57 6.48
N ALA A 38 4.90 -6.87 6.29
CA ALA A 38 5.29 -7.89 7.26
C ALA A 38 6.80 -7.91 7.50
N GLY A 39 7.59 -7.78 6.43
CA GLY A 39 9.05 -7.70 6.51
C GLY A 39 9.52 -6.48 7.30
N HIS A 40 8.95 -5.30 7.03
CA HIS A 40 9.29 -4.09 7.78
C HIS A 40 8.95 -4.24 9.27
N ILE A 41 7.78 -4.80 9.60
CA ILE A 41 7.39 -5.06 10.99
C ILE A 41 8.39 -6.03 11.65
N ALA A 42 8.66 -7.16 11.00
CA ALA A 42 9.54 -8.19 11.56
C ALA A 42 10.95 -7.66 11.83
N ILE A 43 11.53 -6.90 10.89
CA ILE A 43 12.84 -6.27 11.06
C ILE A 43 12.80 -5.23 12.20
N SER A 44 11.77 -4.37 12.22
CA SER A 44 11.64 -3.35 13.27
C SER A 44 11.61 -3.99 14.66
N LEU A 45 10.77 -5.02 14.84
CA LEU A 45 10.65 -5.74 16.11
C LEU A 45 11.96 -6.45 16.50
N LYS A 46 12.64 -7.09 15.53
CA LYS A 46 13.95 -7.73 15.76
C LYS A 46 14.99 -6.75 16.32
N HIS A 47 14.94 -5.50 15.89
CA HIS A 47 15.87 -4.45 16.32
C HIS A 47 15.34 -3.57 17.47
N GLY A 48 14.22 -3.93 18.10
CA GLY A 48 13.61 -3.14 19.18
C GLY A 48 13.09 -1.76 18.73
N LEU A 49 12.85 -1.59 17.43
CA LEU A 49 12.33 -0.36 16.84
C LEU A 49 10.81 -0.42 16.75
N LYS A 50 10.16 0.74 16.92
CA LYS A 50 8.73 0.89 16.63
C LYS A 50 8.51 0.78 15.11
N PRO A 51 7.65 -0.15 14.62
CA PRO A 51 7.34 -0.25 13.20
C PRO A 51 6.91 1.08 12.60
N PHE A 52 7.36 1.33 11.37
CA PHE A 52 7.06 2.50 10.54
C PHE A 52 7.51 3.86 11.08
N ARG A 53 8.11 3.94 12.28
CA ARG A 53 8.49 5.21 12.91
C ARG A 53 9.38 6.10 12.04
N ASN A 54 10.28 5.50 11.27
CA ASN A 54 11.26 6.22 10.44
C ASN A 54 10.86 6.28 8.96
N VAL A 55 9.64 5.87 8.63
CA VAL A 55 9.13 5.90 7.26
C VAL A 55 8.40 7.22 7.06
N ARG A 56 8.85 7.98 6.06
CA ARG A 56 8.22 9.26 5.70
C ARG A 56 6.87 9.00 5.03
N GLN A 57 6.03 10.02 4.95
CA GLN A 57 4.85 9.99 4.09
C GLN A 57 5.25 9.97 2.62
N ALA A 58 4.36 9.47 1.77
CA ALA A 58 4.59 9.45 0.33
C ALA A 58 4.69 10.87 -0.26
N PRO A 59 5.47 11.05 -1.34
CA PRO A 59 5.55 12.31 -2.07
C PRO A 59 4.16 12.85 -2.47
N ALA A 60 4.04 14.19 -2.48
CA ALA A 60 2.77 14.90 -2.74
C ALA A 60 2.07 14.47 -4.04
N LYS A 61 2.82 14.13 -5.09
CA LYS A 61 2.28 13.66 -6.37
C LYS A 61 1.34 12.45 -6.23
N TYR A 62 1.63 11.51 -5.31
CA TYR A 62 0.79 10.33 -5.11
C TYR A 62 -0.47 10.65 -4.30
N TRP A 63 -0.40 11.61 -3.38
CA TRP A 63 -1.56 12.15 -2.71
C TRP A 63 -2.50 12.87 -3.68
N GLU A 64 -1.95 13.63 -4.62
CA GLU A 64 -2.74 14.26 -5.68
C GLU A 64 -3.39 13.22 -6.58
N LEU A 65 -2.63 12.19 -6.98
CA LEU A 65 -3.13 11.10 -7.79
C LEU A 65 -4.29 10.36 -7.10
N PHE A 66 -4.16 10.10 -5.79
CA PHE A 66 -5.23 9.54 -4.97
C PHE A 66 -6.46 10.45 -4.94
N ARG A 67 -6.28 11.76 -4.68
CA ARG A 67 -7.39 12.72 -4.62
C ARG A 67 -8.14 12.84 -5.95
N ARG A 68 -7.42 12.79 -7.07
CA ARG A 68 -8.00 12.88 -8.42
C ARG A 68 -8.73 11.60 -8.83
N SER A 69 -8.27 10.45 -8.36
CA SER A 69 -8.96 9.19 -8.62
C SER A 69 -10.33 9.17 -7.95
N LYS A 70 -11.35 8.80 -8.74
CA LYS A 70 -12.73 8.54 -8.26
C LYS A 70 -13.06 7.04 -8.20
N ILE A 71 -12.12 6.18 -8.60
CA ILE A 71 -12.32 4.73 -8.70
C ILE A 71 -11.84 4.10 -7.39
N SER A 72 -12.77 3.66 -6.55
CA SER A 72 -12.44 2.90 -5.35
C SER A 72 -12.31 1.42 -5.68
N LEU A 73 -11.22 0.80 -5.24
CA LEU A 73 -11.08 -0.65 -5.26
C LEU A 73 -11.72 -1.22 -3.98
N PRO A 74 -12.61 -2.23 -4.07
CA PRO A 74 -13.12 -2.90 -2.89
C PRO A 74 -11.98 -3.51 -2.07
N VAL A 75 -12.01 -3.32 -0.76
CA VAL A 75 -10.96 -3.84 0.14
C VAL A 75 -10.88 -5.36 0.12
N GLN A 76 -11.98 -6.05 -0.23
CA GLN A 76 -11.99 -7.50 -0.41
C GLN A 76 -11.07 -7.95 -1.56
N THR A 77 -10.87 -7.09 -2.56
CA THR A 77 -9.96 -7.32 -3.69
C THR A 77 -8.49 -7.17 -3.29
N PHE A 78 -8.20 -6.54 -2.15
CA PHE A 78 -6.84 -6.21 -1.68
C PHE A 78 -6.66 -6.48 -0.18
N GLY A 79 -7.22 -7.59 0.31
CA GLY A 79 -7.29 -7.89 1.74
C GLY A 79 -5.97 -8.38 2.31
N LEU A 80 -5.27 -7.54 3.08
CA LEU A 80 -4.09 -7.96 3.86
C LEU A 80 -4.47 -9.06 4.86
N ARG A 81 -3.90 -10.26 4.73
CA ARG A 81 -4.17 -11.42 5.61
C ARG A 81 -3.44 -11.32 6.96
N ILE A 82 -3.63 -10.23 7.70
CA ILE A 82 -3.03 -10.09 9.04
C ILE A 82 -3.98 -10.67 10.09
N LYS A 83 -3.51 -11.66 10.87
CA LYS A 83 -4.29 -12.26 11.96
C LYS A 83 -4.64 -11.21 13.02
N LYS A 84 -5.94 -10.96 13.21
CA LYS A 84 -6.50 -10.02 14.19
C LYS A 84 -6.61 -10.69 15.56
N ARG A 85 -5.88 -10.22 16.57
CA ARG A 85 -6.24 -10.44 17.99
C ARG A 85 -6.47 -9.08 18.64
N GLY A 86 -7.73 -8.72 18.87
CA GLY A 86 -8.14 -7.57 19.68
C GLY A 86 -7.96 -6.17 19.08
N ILE A 87 -7.43 -6.02 17.86
CA ILE A 87 -7.14 -4.71 17.25
C ILE A 87 -8.19 -4.37 16.19
N LYS A 88 -8.88 -3.24 16.36
CA LYS A 88 -9.71 -2.62 15.30
C LYS A 88 -8.79 -1.91 14.31
N ILE A 89 -8.67 -2.48 13.11
CA ILE A 89 -7.93 -1.87 12.00
C ILE A 89 -8.96 -1.12 11.16
N PRO A 90 -8.80 0.20 10.92
CA PRO A 90 -9.67 0.93 10.02
C PRO A 90 -9.57 0.33 8.61
N THR A 91 -10.70 0.29 7.90
CA THR A 91 -10.73 -0.17 6.51
C THR A 91 -9.84 0.74 5.65
N PRO A 92 -8.80 0.20 5.00
CA PRO A 92 -7.92 1.03 4.16
C PRO A 92 -8.68 1.51 2.91
N GLU A 93 -8.55 2.79 2.58
CA GLU A 93 -9.07 3.31 1.32
C GLU A 93 -8.07 3.07 0.19
N ILE A 94 -8.53 2.44 -0.89
CA ILE A 94 -7.71 2.09 -2.05
C ILE A 94 -8.34 2.72 -3.29
N ARG A 95 -7.57 3.54 -3.99
CA ARG A 95 -8.03 4.20 -5.21
C ARG A 95 -7.18 3.82 -6.41
N VAL A 96 -7.82 3.63 -7.57
CA VAL A 96 -7.15 3.35 -8.84
C VAL A 96 -7.08 4.62 -9.66
N ALA A 97 -5.90 5.10 -9.97
CA ALA A 97 -5.74 6.23 -10.86
C ALA A 97 -5.39 5.76 -12.28
N PRO A 98 -5.99 6.37 -13.32
CA PRO A 98 -5.54 6.18 -14.69
C PRO A 98 -4.12 6.73 -14.86
N LEU A 99 -3.43 6.25 -15.90
CA LEU A 99 -2.06 6.65 -16.26
C LEU A 99 -1.92 8.18 -16.21
N VAL A 100 -0.83 8.68 -15.62
CA VAL A 100 -0.45 10.08 -15.83
C VAL A 100 0.21 10.12 -17.20
N ALA A 101 -0.55 10.53 -18.21
CA ALA A 101 0.00 10.91 -19.52
C ALA A 101 0.88 12.15 -19.39
#